data_AF-F2B8N4-F1
#
_entry.id   AF-F2B8N4-F1
#
_cell.length_a   1.000
_cell.length_b   1.000
_cell.length_c   1.000
_cell.angle_alpha   90.00
_cell.angle_beta   90.00
_cell.angle_gamma   90.00
#
_symmetry.space_group_name_H-M   'P 1'
#
loop_
_entity.id
_entity.type
_entity.pdbx_description
1 polymer ?
#
loop_
_entity_poly.entity_id
_entity_poly.type
_entity_poly.pdbx_seq_one_letter_code
_entity_poly.pdbx_strand_id
1 'polypeptide(L)'
;MQEVLSNTYIVWFKDCFETAEEAALALNGQTVFPLQHPQETIQDAVGRFLEQRVGYAKSLIQLVEPAAEYVRRENVFENTPCRSSNCYTAAVVIPPAARQPENAALPSGTADILYLLQDVEYDAGSLPTVLAKLTENDTRWLYGRHRQSIFDWMGGKGLSLHDFGYNADVVLEQPDKVCWEVVYNWACDTVRSHLGSLK
;
A
#
# COMPACT_ATOMS: atom_id res chain seq x y z
N MET A 1 3.33 -16.76 26.81
CA MET A 1 3.02 -17.33 25.49
C MET A 1 2.31 -16.23 24.72
N GLN A 2 3.01 -15.48 23.88
CA GLN A 2 2.40 -14.41 23.08
C GLN A 2 1.51 -15.08 22.03
N GLU A 3 0.21 -14.79 22.04
CA GLU A 3 -0.64 -15.08 20.88
C GLU A 3 -0.02 -14.33 19.70
N VAL A 4 0.50 -15.08 18.74
CA VAL A 4 0.80 -14.54 17.42
C VAL A 4 -0.57 -14.28 16.79
N LEU A 5 -1.11 -13.08 17.02
CA LEU A 5 -2.27 -12.57 16.31
C LEU A 5 -1.91 -12.63 14.83
N SER A 6 -2.39 -13.67 14.16
CA SER A 6 -2.18 -13.84 12.73
C SER A 6 -2.97 -12.73 12.07
N ASN A 7 -2.29 -11.71 11.54
CA ASN A 7 -2.93 -10.62 10.81
C ASN A 7 -3.38 -11.05 9.39
N THR A 8 -3.74 -12.32 9.25
CA THR A 8 -4.22 -12.91 8.02
C THR A 8 -5.74 -12.86 8.03
N TYR A 9 -6.31 -12.38 6.93
CA TYR A 9 -7.74 -12.24 6.75
C TYR A 9 -8.17 -13.00 5.49
N ILE A 10 -9.36 -13.59 5.57
CA ILE A 10 -10.02 -14.21 4.43
C ILE A 10 -10.97 -13.18 3.84
N VAL A 11 -10.83 -12.94 2.55
CA VAL A 11 -11.65 -12.04 1.74
C VAL A 11 -12.56 -12.89 0.88
N TRP A 12 -13.86 -12.67 1.02
CA TRP A 12 -14.89 -13.32 0.23
C TRP A 12 -15.38 -12.35 -0.84
N PHE A 13 -15.39 -12.81 -2.08
CA PHE A 13 -15.91 -12.06 -3.21
C PHE A 13 -17.34 -12.51 -3.55
N LYS A 14 -18.14 -11.59 -4.06
CA LYS A 14 -19.49 -11.87 -4.53
C LYS A 14 -19.42 -12.70 -5.82
N ASP A 15 -19.91 -13.93 -5.76
CA ASP A 15 -19.95 -14.89 -6.87
C ASP A 15 -20.80 -14.44 -8.08
N CYS A 16 -21.65 -13.43 -7.90
CA CYS A 16 -22.48 -12.87 -8.97
C CYS A 16 -21.71 -12.02 -9.99
N PHE A 17 -20.42 -11.75 -9.76
CA PHE A 17 -19.56 -11.01 -10.70
C PHE A 17 -18.59 -11.94 -11.40
N GLU A 18 -18.53 -11.89 -12.73
CA GLU A 18 -17.61 -12.71 -13.54
C GLU A 18 -16.13 -12.48 -13.18
N THR A 19 -15.78 -11.26 -12.77
CA THR A 19 -14.41 -10.88 -12.38
C THR A 19 -14.02 -11.30 -10.96
N ALA A 20 -14.94 -11.91 -10.19
CA ALA A 20 -14.69 -12.25 -8.79
C ALA A 20 -13.58 -13.29 -8.61
N GLU A 21 -13.51 -14.30 -9.48
CA GLU A 21 -12.47 -15.34 -9.40
C GLU A 21 -11.09 -14.77 -9.75
N GLU A 22 -11.00 -13.94 -10.79
CA GLU A 22 -9.75 -13.29 -11.19
C GLU A 22 -9.24 -12.31 -10.13
N ALA A 23 -10.16 -11.54 -9.54
CA ALA A 23 -9.85 -10.63 -8.44
C ALA A 23 -9.37 -11.40 -7.19
N ALA A 24 -10.04 -12.52 -6.85
CA ALA A 24 -9.63 -13.39 -5.76
C ALA A 24 -8.23 -13.97 -6.00
N LEU A 25 -7.97 -14.48 -7.20
CA LEU A 25 -6.67 -15.03 -7.58
C LEU A 25 -5.55 -13.98 -7.49
N ALA A 26 -5.80 -12.77 -7.98
CA ALA A 26 -4.81 -11.68 -7.97
C ALA A 26 -4.55 -11.12 -6.57
N LEU A 27 -5.56 -11.14 -5.69
CA LEU A 27 -5.45 -10.68 -4.31
C LEU A 27 -4.83 -11.76 -3.39
N ASN A 28 -4.97 -13.03 -3.71
CA ASN A 28 -4.55 -14.12 -2.84
C ASN A 28 -3.04 -14.10 -2.57
N GLY A 29 -2.66 -14.15 -1.29
CA GLY A 29 -1.28 -14.09 -0.81
C GLY A 29 -0.70 -12.68 -0.72
N GLN A 30 -1.46 -11.63 -1.06
CA GLN A 30 -0.97 -10.25 -1.02
C GLN A 30 -0.89 -9.71 0.41
N THR A 31 0.13 -8.88 0.64
CA THR A 31 0.19 -8.00 1.81
C THR A 31 -0.51 -6.70 1.44
N VAL A 32 -1.69 -6.45 2.00
CA VAL A 32 -2.47 -5.23 1.70
C VAL A 32 -1.94 -4.03 2.49
N PHE A 33 -2.49 -2.86 2.22
CA PHE A 33 -2.10 -1.66 2.93
C PHE A 33 -2.40 -1.73 4.43
N PRO A 34 -1.58 -1.10 5.29
CA PRO A 34 -1.97 -0.86 6.68
C PRO A 34 -3.19 0.06 6.75
N LEU A 35 -3.85 0.04 7.91
CA LEU A 35 -4.92 0.98 8.24
C LEU A 35 -4.35 2.42 8.28
N GLN A 36 -5.03 3.35 7.61
CA GLN A 36 -4.66 4.77 7.52
C GLN A 36 -5.07 5.56 8.76
N HIS A 37 -6.19 5.19 9.38
CA HIS A 37 -6.71 5.84 10.58
C HIS A 37 -7.45 4.83 11.48
N PRO A 38 -7.57 5.10 12.79
CA PRO A 38 -8.17 4.16 13.75
C PRO A 38 -9.62 3.73 13.44
N GLN A 39 -10.33 4.51 12.63
CA GLN A 39 -11.71 4.24 12.21
C GLN A 39 -11.81 3.48 10.88
N GLU A 40 -10.70 3.26 10.15
CA GLU A 40 -10.73 2.54 8.87
C GLU A 40 -10.96 1.07 9.17
N THR A 41 -11.94 0.45 8.50
CA THR A 41 -12.16 -0.98 8.66
C THR A 41 -11.14 -1.77 7.86
N ILE A 42 -10.92 -3.01 8.26
CA ILE A 42 -10.11 -3.98 7.52
C ILE A 42 -10.61 -4.13 6.07
N GLN A 43 -11.93 -4.13 5.89
CA GLN A 43 -12.55 -4.20 4.57
C GLN A 43 -12.24 -2.96 3.71
N ASP A 44 -12.19 -1.77 4.31
CA ASP A 44 -11.82 -0.54 3.59
C ASP A 44 -10.37 -0.59 3.11
N ALA A 45 -9.45 -1.07 3.94
CA ALA A 45 -8.04 -1.20 3.57
C ALA A 45 -7.83 -2.23 2.44
N VAL A 46 -8.51 -3.38 2.50
CA VAL A 46 -8.52 -4.37 1.42
C VAL A 46 -9.15 -3.79 0.16
N GLY A 47 -10.28 -3.10 0.27
CA GLY A 47 -10.96 -2.45 -0.84
C GLY A 47 -10.10 -1.41 -1.55
N ARG A 48 -9.41 -0.58 -0.77
CA ARG A 48 -8.45 0.40 -1.28
C ARG A 48 -7.27 -0.26 -1.99
N PHE A 49 -6.74 -1.35 -1.44
CA PHE A 49 -5.69 -2.13 -2.11
C PHE A 49 -6.19 -2.73 -3.42
N LEU A 50 -7.40 -3.30 -3.41
CA LEU A 50 -8.02 -3.90 -4.58
C LEU A 50 -8.19 -2.86 -5.72
N GLU A 51 -8.68 -1.67 -5.40
CA GLU A 51 -8.88 -0.59 -6.37
C GLU A 51 -7.56 -0.02 -6.90
N GLN A 52 -6.58 0.20 -6.01
CA GLN A 52 -5.37 0.95 -6.36
C GLN A 52 -4.23 0.07 -6.89
N ARG A 53 -4.14 -1.19 -6.46
CA ARG A 53 -3.02 -2.08 -6.78
C ARG A 53 -3.41 -3.18 -7.74
N VAL A 54 -4.59 -3.76 -7.54
CA VAL A 54 -5.06 -4.90 -8.34
C VAL A 54 -5.91 -4.44 -9.52
N GLY A 55 -6.57 -3.27 -9.41
CA GLY A 55 -7.37 -2.68 -10.48
C GLY A 55 -8.82 -3.15 -10.52
N TYR A 56 -9.32 -3.73 -9.42
CA TYR A 56 -10.72 -4.19 -9.31
C TYR A 56 -11.52 -3.35 -8.32
N ALA A 57 -12.83 -3.23 -8.55
CA ALA A 57 -13.71 -2.44 -7.71
C ALA A 57 -13.88 -3.05 -6.31
N LYS A 58 -13.81 -2.23 -5.25
CA LYS A 58 -14.05 -2.69 -3.87
C LYS A 58 -15.44 -3.28 -3.63
N SER A 59 -16.41 -2.95 -4.49
CA SER A 59 -17.78 -3.45 -4.43
C SER A 59 -17.88 -4.97 -4.65
N LEU A 60 -16.84 -5.59 -5.20
CA LEU A 60 -16.74 -7.05 -5.36
C LEU A 60 -16.59 -7.77 -4.02
N ILE A 61 -16.06 -7.09 -2.99
CA ILE A 61 -15.88 -7.65 -1.66
C ILE A 61 -17.26 -7.86 -1.03
N GLN A 62 -17.54 -9.10 -0.64
CA GLN A 62 -18.72 -9.47 0.13
C GLN A 62 -18.45 -9.33 1.63
N LEU A 63 -17.33 -9.87 2.09
CA LEU A 63 -16.98 -9.94 3.50
C LEU A 63 -15.46 -10.06 3.66
N VAL A 64 -14.92 -9.50 4.74
CA VAL A 64 -13.57 -9.79 5.20
C VAL A 64 -13.64 -10.27 6.65
N GLU A 65 -13.03 -11.41 6.95
CA GLU A 65 -13.00 -11.98 8.29
C GLU A 65 -11.59 -12.44 8.70
N PRO A 66 -11.26 -12.50 9.99
CA PRO A 66 -9.98 -13.01 10.44
C PRO A 66 -9.83 -14.51 10.08
N ALA A 67 -8.65 -14.90 9.60
CA ALA A 67 -8.39 -16.31 9.25
C ALA A 67 -8.52 -17.24 10.46
N ALA A 68 -8.23 -16.76 11.67
CA ALA A 68 -8.42 -17.53 12.91
C ALA A 68 -9.90 -17.86 13.17
N GLU A 69 -10.82 -16.94 12.86
CA GLU A 69 -12.27 -17.16 13.01
C GLU A 69 -12.76 -18.17 11.95
N TYR A 70 -12.30 -18.01 10.70
CA TYR A 70 -12.59 -18.96 9.63
C TYR A 70 -12.14 -20.39 10.00
N VAL A 71 -10.87 -20.57 10.38
CA VAL A 71 -10.33 -21.89 10.73
C VAL A 71 -11.09 -22.51 11.91
N ARG A 72 -11.43 -21.70 12.93
CA ARG A 72 -12.22 -22.18 14.06
C ARG A 72 -13.60 -22.67 13.61
N ARG A 73 -14.26 -21.94 12.72
CA ARG A 73 -15.56 -22.31 12.16
C ARG A 73 -15.48 -23.60 11.35
N GLU A 74 -14.54 -23.71 10.41
CA GLU A 74 -14.41 -24.91 9.57
C GLU A 74 -14.08 -26.16 10.41
N ASN A 75 -13.25 -26.03 11.45
CA ASN A 75 -12.95 -27.13 12.37
C ASN A 75 -14.18 -27.63 13.15
N VAL A 76 -15.14 -26.76 13.47
CA VAL A 76 -16.39 -27.15 14.15
C VAL A 76 -17.30 -27.92 13.21
N PHE A 77 -17.29 -27.61 11.92
CA PHE A 77 -18.13 -28.23 10.91
C PHE A 77 -17.46 -29.40 10.16
N GLU A 78 -16.24 -29.77 10.54
CA GLU A 78 -15.41 -30.80 9.87
C GLU A 78 -15.26 -30.58 8.35
N ASN A 79 -15.34 -29.32 7.92
CA ASN A 79 -15.22 -28.96 6.53
C ASN A 79 -13.75 -28.95 6.10
N THR A 80 -13.46 -29.59 4.97
CA THR A 80 -12.14 -29.52 4.35
C THR A 80 -12.16 -28.45 3.25
N PRO A 81 -11.27 -27.44 3.29
CA PRO A 81 -11.17 -26.45 2.22
C PRO A 81 -10.86 -27.13 0.89
N CYS A 82 -11.62 -26.81 -0.16
CA CYS A 82 -11.33 -27.29 -1.50
C CYS A 82 -11.33 -26.13 -2.51
N ARG A 83 -10.40 -26.20 -3.46
CA ARG A 83 -10.17 -25.12 -4.44
C ARG A 83 -11.40 -24.80 -5.28
N SER A 84 -12.19 -25.81 -5.65
CA SER A 84 -13.38 -25.66 -6.48
C SER A 84 -14.51 -24.88 -5.80
N SER A 85 -14.59 -24.93 -4.46
CA SER A 85 -15.63 -24.23 -3.70
C SER A 85 -15.16 -22.87 -3.17
N ASN A 86 -13.84 -22.63 -3.19
CA ASN A 86 -13.19 -21.45 -2.62
C ASN A 86 -12.52 -20.56 -3.70
N CYS A 87 -12.89 -20.72 -4.97
CA CYS A 87 -12.30 -19.94 -6.08
C CYS A 87 -12.62 -18.44 -6.00
N TYR A 88 -13.65 -18.04 -5.24
CA TYR A 88 -14.00 -16.64 -4.97
C TYR A 88 -13.46 -16.13 -3.63
N THR A 89 -12.39 -16.74 -3.12
CA THR A 89 -11.78 -16.36 -1.83
C THR A 89 -10.29 -16.06 -1.97
N ALA A 90 -9.82 -15.10 -1.18
CA ALA A 90 -8.40 -14.74 -1.10
C ALA A 90 -7.97 -14.66 0.36
N ALA A 91 -6.76 -15.14 0.66
CA ALA A 91 -6.10 -14.88 1.92
C ALA A 91 -5.17 -13.68 1.77
N VAL A 92 -5.30 -12.67 2.62
CA VAL A 92 -4.45 -11.48 2.62
C VAL A 92 -3.81 -11.29 3.98
N VAL A 93 -2.61 -10.71 3.98
CA VAL A 93 -1.96 -10.27 5.21
C VAL A 93 -2.15 -8.76 5.33
N ILE A 94 -2.68 -8.32 6.47
CA ILE A 94 -2.76 -6.90 6.80
C ILE A 94 -1.58 -6.61 7.71
N PRO A 95 -0.58 -5.83 7.28
CA PRO A 95 0.49 -5.47 8.19
C PRO A 95 -0.16 -4.78 9.40
N PRO A 96 0.30 -5.06 10.62
CA PRO A 96 -0.16 -4.30 11.77
C PRO A 96 0.06 -2.84 11.40
N ALA A 97 -0.95 -1.98 11.62
CA ALA A 97 -0.78 -0.54 11.45
C ALA A 97 0.56 -0.21 12.07
N ALA A 98 1.52 0.24 11.25
CA ALA A 98 2.91 0.34 11.67
C ALA A 98 2.84 0.95 13.05
N ARG A 99 3.28 0.22 14.09
CA ARG A 99 3.38 0.83 15.41
C ARG A 99 4.15 2.09 15.10
N GLN A 100 3.53 3.27 15.22
CA GLN A 100 4.31 4.47 15.42
C GLN A 100 5.24 4.03 16.54
N PRO A 101 6.55 3.93 16.30
CA PRO A 101 7.43 3.48 17.34
C PRO A 101 7.14 4.42 18.48
N GLU A 102 6.67 3.86 19.59
CA GLU A 102 6.35 4.61 20.80
C GLU A 102 7.61 5.31 21.35
N ASN A 103 8.76 5.16 20.68
CA ASN A 103 9.87 6.09 20.67
C ASN A 103 10.59 6.10 19.31
N ALA A 104 10.13 6.92 18.36
CA ALA A 104 10.92 7.78 17.45
C ALA A 104 10.03 8.21 16.27
N ALA A 105 9.70 9.50 16.24
CA ALA A 105 8.93 10.16 15.20
C ALA A 105 9.69 10.12 13.85
N LEU A 106 9.57 9.02 13.11
CA LEU A 106 9.82 9.04 11.68
C LEU A 106 8.79 9.99 11.05
N PRO A 107 9.20 10.97 10.24
CA PRO A 107 8.26 11.71 9.40
C PRO A 107 7.45 10.69 8.59
N SER A 108 6.12 10.82 8.59
CA SER A 108 5.19 9.80 8.05
C SER A 108 5.53 9.32 6.64
N GLY A 109 6.17 10.17 5.83
CA GLY A 109 6.64 9.85 4.48
C GLY A 109 7.74 8.79 4.45
N THR A 110 8.69 8.83 5.38
CA THR A 110 9.81 7.88 5.42
C THR A 110 9.32 6.44 5.63
N ALA A 111 8.41 6.22 6.58
CA ALA A 111 7.91 4.88 6.86
C ALA A 111 7.20 4.24 5.65
N ASP A 112 6.37 5.01 4.96
CA ASP A 112 5.65 4.54 3.77
C ASP A 112 6.60 4.26 2.59
N ILE A 113 7.67 5.05 2.44
CA ILE A 113 8.71 4.78 1.42
C ILE A 113 9.48 3.50 1.77
N LEU A 114 9.91 3.35 3.03
CA LEU A 114 10.65 2.15 3.47
C LEU A 114 9.80 0.88 3.32
N TYR A 115 8.48 0.97 3.54
CA TYR A 115 7.55 -0.12 3.29
C TYR A 115 7.56 -0.57 1.81
N LEU A 116 7.52 0.37 0.87
CA LEU A 116 7.60 0.04 -0.57
C LEU A 116 8.94 -0.59 -0.97
N LEU A 117 9.99 -0.34 -0.18
CA LEU A 117 11.34 -0.85 -0.42
C LEU A 117 11.68 -2.07 0.44
N GLN A 118 10.72 -2.63 1.20
CA GLN A 118 11.01 -3.66 2.22
C GLN A 118 11.63 -4.94 1.64
N ASP A 119 11.34 -5.24 0.37
CA ASP A 119 11.78 -6.45 -0.33
C ASP A 119 13.03 -6.20 -1.21
N VAL A 120 13.64 -5.01 -1.12
CA VAL A 120 14.80 -4.62 -1.94
C VAL A 120 15.95 -4.19 -1.04
N GLU A 121 17.13 -4.77 -1.24
CA GLU A 121 18.35 -4.27 -0.59
C GLU A 121 18.82 -2.97 -1.24
N TYR A 122 19.09 -1.96 -0.43
CA TYR A 122 19.61 -0.67 -0.89
C TYR A 122 20.54 -0.03 0.15
N ASP A 123 21.39 0.85 -0.34
CA ASP A 123 22.21 1.78 0.42
C ASP A 123 21.95 3.22 -0.03
N ALA A 124 22.60 4.20 0.60
CA ALA A 124 22.40 5.61 0.27
C ALA A 124 22.74 5.98 -1.19
N GLY A 125 23.61 5.21 -1.86
CA GLY A 125 24.03 5.45 -3.24
C GLY A 125 23.12 4.78 -4.27
N SER A 126 22.55 3.63 -3.93
CA SER A 126 21.62 2.85 -4.78
C SER A 126 20.16 3.24 -4.60
N LEU A 127 19.82 3.97 -3.54
CA LEU A 127 18.47 4.45 -3.26
C LEU A 127 17.79 5.16 -4.46
N PRO A 128 18.43 6.10 -5.18
CA PRO A 128 17.79 6.74 -6.34
C PRO A 128 17.42 5.73 -7.43
N THR A 129 18.28 4.73 -7.67
CA THR A 129 18.04 3.66 -8.65
C THR A 129 16.89 2.76 -8.25
N VAL A 130 16.74 2.49 -6.95
CA VAL A 130 15.64 1.67 -6.44
C VAL A 130 14.33 2.45 -6.48
N LEU A 131 14.32 3.71 -6.05
CA LEU A 131 13.14 4.58 -6.12
C LEU A 131 12.70 4.85 -7.56
N ALA A 132 13.63 4.85 -8.52
CA ALA A 132 13.30 5.00 -9.94
C ALA A 132 12.48 3.81 -10.49
N LYS A 133 12.44 2.66 -9.79
CA LYS A 133 11.63 1.50 -10.16
C LYS A 133 10.22 1.52 -9.59
N LEU A 134 9.87 2.53 -8.78
CA LEU A 134 8.52 2.70 -8.30
C LEU A 134 7.56 2.86 -9.47
N THR A 135 6.48 2.10 -9.44
CA THR A 135 5.44 2.15 -10.48
C THR A 135 4.64 3.45 -10.40
N GLU A 136 3.88 3.76 -11.45
CA GLU A 136 2.92 4.85 -11.43
C GLU A 136 1.91 4.71 -10.27
N ASN A 137 1.53 3.47 -9.93
CA ASN A 137 0.63 3.20 -8.81
C ASN A 137 1.30 3.47 -7.45
N ASP A 138 2.58 3.10 -7.28
CA ASP A 138 3.34 3.43 -6.07
C ASP A 138 3.44 4.94 -5.86
N THR A 139 3.78 5.67 -6.91
CA THR A 139 3.96 7.11 -6.86
C THR A 139 2.65 7.85 -6.65
N ARG A 140 1.56 7.43 -7.31
CA ARG A 140 0.22 7.98 -7.06
C ARG A 140 -0.25 7.71 -5.64
N TRP A 141 0.05 6.53 -5.08
CA TRP A 141 -0.24 6.18 -3.70
C TRP A 141 0.52 7.06 -2.70
N LEU A 142 1.83 7.24 -2.90
CA LEU A 142 2.66 8.13 -2.09
C LEU A 142 2.17 9.58 -2.16
N TYR A 143 1.89 10.08 -3.37
CA TYR A 143 1.37 11.43 -3.57
C TYR A 143 0.05 11.66 -2.83
N GLY A 144 -0.88 10.70 -2.93
CA GLY A 144 -2.19 10.80 -2.26
C GLY A 144 -2.06 10.89 -0.73
N ARG A 145 -1.15 10.13 -0.13
CA ARG A 145 -0.96 10.10 1.33
C ARG A 145 -0.14 11.27 1.86
N HIS A 146 0.85 11.73 1.08
CA HIS A 146 1.83 12.72 1.52
C HIS A 146 1.73 14.05 0.77
N ARG A 147 0.59 14.33 0.13
CA ARG A 147 0.39 15.54 -0.69
C ARG A 147 0.81 16.82 0.03
N GLN A 148 0.42 16.97 1.30
CA GLN A 148 0.77 18.15 2.08
C GLN A 148 2.28 18.19 2.37
N SER A 149 2.90 17.08 2.75
CA SER A 149 4.34 17.01 3.00
C SER A 149 5.16 17.31 1.74
N ILE A 150 4.71 16.82 0.58
CA ILE A 150 5.30 17.13 -0.72
C ILE A 150 5.17 18.63 -1.03
N PHE A 151 3.99 19.20 -0.80
CA PHE A 151 3.76 20.62 -1.01
C PHE A 151 4.63 21.50 -0.10
N ASP A 152 4.72 21.16 1.19
CA ASP A 152 5.55 21.87 2.16
C ASP A 152 7.05 21.72 1.83
N TRP A 153 7.46 20.55 1.35
CA TRP A 153 8.83 20.31 0.86
C TRP A 153 9.16 21.17 -0.36
N MET A 154 8.26 21.22 -1.36
CA MET A 154 8.41 22.10 -2.52
C MET A 154 8.51 23.56 -2.08
N GLY A 155 7.60 24.01 -1.22
CA GLY A 155 7.57 25.38 -0.70
C GLY A 155 8.83 25.73 0.10
N GLY A 156 9.28 24.84 0.99
CA GLY A 156 10.48 25.02 1.80
C GLY A 156 11.77 25.07 0.98
N LYS A 157 11.79 24.44 -0.20
CA LYS A 157 12.91 24.50 -1.15
C LYS A 157 12.75 25.55 -2.24
N GLY A 158 11.62 26.25 -2.29
CA GLY A 158 11.31 27.21 -3.36
C GLY A 158 11.15 26.55 -4.73
N LEU A 159 10.78 25.26 -4.78
CA LEU A 159 10.59 24.51 -6.01
C LEU A 159 9.18 24.72 -6.58
N SER A 160 9.11 24.79 -7.89
CA SER A 160 7.90 24.83 -8.70
C SER A 160 7.93 23.72 -9.75
N LEU A 161 6.80 23.47 -10.42
CA LEU A 161 6.76 22.50 -11.52
C LEU A 161 7.69 22.88 -12.68
N HIS A 162 7.95 24.18 -12.88
CA HIS A 162 8.89 24.66 -13.89
C HIS A 162 10.34 24.25 -13.61
N ASP A 163 10.72 24.09 -12.34
CA ASP A 163 12.06 23.62 -11.96
C ASP A 163 12.29 22.15 -12.34
N PHE A 164 11.21 21.39 -12.54
CA PHE A 164 11.21 20.05 -13.09
C PHE A 164 11.04 20.04 -14.62
N GLY A 165 11.04 21.20 -15.27
CA GLY A 165 10.85 21.35 -16.72
C GLY A 165 9.40 21.22 -17.19
N TYR A 166 8.42 21.29 -16.29
CA TYR A 166 7.02 21.13 -16.61
C TYR A 166 6.26 22.45 -16.57
N ASN A 167 5.51 22.72 -17.65
CA ASN A 167 4.56 23.82 -17.74
C ASN A 167 3.13 23.31 -17.50
N ALA A 168 2.19 24.20 -17.24
CA ALA A 168 0.78 23.84 -16.99
C ALA A 168 0.19 22.92 -18.07
N ASP A 169 0.53 23.16 -19.33
CA ASP A 169 0.06 22.36 -20.47
C ASP A 169 0.52 20.90 -20.37
N VAL A 170 1.79 20.69 -19.99
CA VAL A 170 2.40 19.36 -19.84
C VAL A 170 1.81 18.60 -18.65
N VAL A 171 1.44 19.31 -17.58
CA VAL A 171 0.75 18.72 -16.41
C VAL A 171 -0.61 18.16 -16.81
N LEU A 172 -1.31 18.84 -17.71
CA LEU A 172 -2.61 18.37 -18.22
C LEU A 172 -2.46 17.20 -19.20
N GLU A 173 -1.40 17.19 -20.01
CA GLU A 173 -1.14 16.13 -20.98
C GLU A 173 -0.57 14.85 -20.35
N GLN A 174 0.29 14.97 -19.34
CA GLN A 174 1.04 13.86 -18.73
C GLN A 174 1.04 13.94 -17.19
N PRO A 175 -0.13 13.91 -16.54
CA PRO A 175 -0.24 14.10 -15.09
C PRO A 175 0.54 13.04 -14.29
N ASP A 176 0.57 11.80 -14.77
CA ASP A 176 1.23 10.68 -14.08
C ASP A 176 2.75 10.81 -14.11
N LYS A 177 3.31 11.28 -15.23
CA LYS A 177 4.75 11.55 -15.35
C LYS A 177 5.17 12.68 -14.39
N VAL A 178 4.40 13.76 -14.34
CA VAL A 178 4.68 14.88 -13.44
C VAL A 178 4.56 14.43 -11.98
N CYS A 179 3.52 13.68 -11.65
CA CYS A 179 3.34 13.11 -10.31
C CYS A 179 4.53 12.23 -9.91
N TRP A 180 4.95 11.33 -10.80
CA TRP A 180 6.11 10.47 -10.57
C TRP A 180 7.37 11.27 -10.28
N GLU A 181 7.68 12.30 -11.08
CA GLU A 181 8.89 13.10 -10.93
C GLU A 181 8.93 13.85 -9.59
N VAL A 182 7.81 14.45 -9.19
CA VAL A 182 7.70 15.20 -7.94
C VAL A 182 7.85 14.25 -6.75
N VAL A 183 7.14 13.12 -6.77
CA VAL A 183 7.20 12.12 -5.69
C VAL A 183 8.59 11.50 -5.59
N TYR A 184 9.21 11.17 -6.72
CA TYR A 184 10.55 10.60 -6.77
C TYR A 184 11.59 11.51 -6.10
N ASN A 185 11.57 12.81 -6.43
CA ASN A 185 12.52 13.76 -5.87
C ASN A 185 12.27 14.00 -4.38
N TRP A 186 11.00 14.12 -3.97
CA TRP A 186 10.63 14.23 -2.56
C TRP A 186 11.04 12.98 -1.76
N ALA A 187 10.82 11.77 -2.31
CA ALA A 187 11.14 10.52 -1.64
C ALA A 187 12.65 10.33 -1.47
N CYS A 188 13.42 10.65 -2.51
CA CYS A 188 14.89 10.64 -2.44
C CYS A 188 15.41 11.55 -1.31
N ASP A 189 14.88 12.77 -1.22
CA ASP A 189 15.29 13.74 -0.22
C ASP A 189 14.90 13.29 1.19
N THR A 190 13.65 12.86 1.35
CA THR A 190 13.08 12.39 2.63
C THR A 190 13.88 11.24 3.23
N VAL A 191 14.19 10.21 2.43
CA VAL A 191 14.97 9.06 2.90
C VAL A 191 16.43 9.43 3.12
N ARG A 192 17.05 10.27 2.28
CA ARG A 192 18.43 10.75 2.52
C ARG A 192 18.55 11.54 3.82
N SER A 193 17.62 12.46 4.08
CA SER A 193 17.59 13.21 5.35
C SER A 193 17.45 12.28 6.55
N HIS A 194 16.61 11.25 6.43
CA HIS A 194 16.47 10.25 7.48
C HIS A 194 17.77 9.45 7.71
N LEU A 195 18.36 8.89 6.65
CA LEU A 195 19.63 8.14 6.75
C LEU A 195 20.77 9.01 7.26
N GLY A 196 20.78 10.30 6.93
CA GLY A 196 21.75 11.28 7.44
C GLY A 196 21.57 11.56 8.94
N SER A 197 20.34 11.54 9.44
CA SER A 197 20.03 11.75 10.87
C SER A 197 20.39 10.57 11.78
N LEU A 198 20.66 9.38 11.20
CA LEU A 198 21.03 8.16 11.92
C LEU A 198 22.55 8.01 12.12
N LYS A 199 23.36 8.90 11.53
CA LYS A 199 24.82 8.95 11.69
C LYS A 199 25.20 9.95 12.78
#